data_AF-A0A1G6TLZ8-F1
#
_entry.id   AF-A0A1G6TLZ8-F1
#
_cell.length_a   1.000
_cell.length_b   1.000
_cell.length_c   1.000
_cell.angle_alpha   90.00
_cell.angle_beta   90.00
_cell.angle_gamma   90.00
#
_symmetry.space_group_name_H-M   'P 1'
#
loop_
_entity.id
_entity.type
_entity.pdbx_description
1 polymer ?
#
loop_
_entity_poly.entity_id
_entity_poly.type
_entity_poly.pdbx_seq_one_letter_code
_entity_poly.pdbx_strand_id
1 'polypeptide(L)'
;MTDEPLDAEGGATSPAVDWAGLLLERIVQEEVADLDRPHLVMSRHVATGITSYRGPYRDALAAVVAAQEEQIASQRHGQEEGMVFSVAPLFAAHLDQSSESGG
;
A
#
# COMPACT_ATOMS: atom_id res chain seq x y z
N MET A 1 -52.82 -37.85 -6.72
CA MET A 1 -51.35 -37.76 -6.69
C MET A 1 -50.93 -37.18 -8.03
N THR A 2 -50.97 -35.85 -8.13
CA THR A 2 -50.44 -35.11 -9.28
C THR A 2 -49.00 -34.77 -8.95
N ASP A 3 -48.14 -35.20 -9.84
CA ASP A 3 -46.71 -34.92 -9.91
C ASP A 3 -46.57 -33.49 -10.44
N GLU A 4 -46.19 -32.55 -9.59
CA GLU A 4 -45.80 -31.20 -10.00
C GLU A 4 -44.27 -31.17 -10.13
N PRO A 5 -43.72 -30.86 -11.33
CA PRO A 5 -42.30 -30.64 -11.45
C PRO A 5 -41.94 -29.30 -10.80
N LEU A 6 -41.10 -29.35 -9.77
CA LEU A 6 -40.41 -28.17 -9.26
C LEU A 6 -39.43 -27.73 -10.35
N ASP A 7 -39.87 -26.74 -11.13
CA ASP A 7 -39.05 -26.03 -12.08
C ASP A 7 -37.76 -25.57 -11.39
N ALA A 8 -36.64 -26.12 -11.86
CA ALA A 8 -35.31 -25.68 -11.53
C ALA A 8 -35.11 -24.29 -12.17
N GLU A 9 -35.56 -23.25 -11.46
CA GLU A 9 -35.19 -21.88 -11.75
C GLU A 9 -33.69 -21.73 -11.40
N GLY A 10 -32.86 -22.10 -12.38
CA GLY A 10 -31.50 -21.61 -12.50
C GLY A 10 -31.57 -20.09 -12.54
N GLY A 11 -31.40 -19.47 -11.37
CA GLY A 11 -31.27 -18.04 -11.22
C GLY A 11 -30.06 -17.57 -12.01
N ALA A 12 -30.30 -17.24 -13.27
CA ALA A 12 -29.36 -16.57 -14.14
C ALA A 12 -28.94 -15.29 -13.41
N THR A 13 -27.71 -15.28 -12.91
CA THR A 13 -27.03 -14.05 -12.49
C THR A 13 -27.04 -13.15 -13.72
N SER A 14 -27.91 -12.14 -13.69
CA SER A 14 -28.02 -11.13 -14.73
C SER A 14 -26.63 -10.61 -15.10
N PRO A 15 -26.32 -10.31 -16.38
CA PRO A 15 -25.06 -9.68 -16.80
C PRO A 15 -24.98 -8.20 -16.36
N ALA A 16 -25.62 -7.85 -15.25
CA ALA A 16 -25.39 -6.60 -14.56
C ALA A 16 -23.92 -6.60 -14.14
N VAL A 17 -23.18 -5.62 -14.65
CA VAL A 17 -21.77 -5.40 -14.31
C VAL A 17 -21.60 -5.52 -12.80
N ASP A 18 -20.80 -6.50 -12.37
CA ASP A 18 -20.40 -6.65 -10.98
C ASP A 18 -19.42 -5.53 -10.63
N TRP A 19 -19.97 -4.37 -10.31
CA TRP A 19 -19.22 -3.18 -9.94
C TRP A 19 -18.34 -3.41 -8.71
N ALA A 20 -18.77 -4.27 -7.77
CA ALA A 20 -17.97 -4.60 -6.60
C ALA A 20 -16.71 -5.37 -7.01
N GLY A 21 -16.86 -6.37 -7.90
CA GLY A 21 -15.74 -7.10 -8.49
C GLY A 21 -14.74 -6.18 -9.20
N LEU A 22 -15.23 -5.28 -10.06
CA LEU A 22 -14.37 -4.33 -10.80
C LEU A 22 -13.64 -3.33 -9.89
N LEU A 23 -14.31 -2.82 -8.86
CA LEU A 23 -13.70 -1.91 -7.89
C LEU A 23 -12.61 -2.62 -7.07
N LEU A 24 -12.87 -3.85 -6.63
CA LEU A 24 -11.87 -4.65 -5.92
C LEU A 24 -10.67 -4.95 -6.80
N GLU A 25 -10.90 -5.35 -8.06
CA GLU A 25 -9.82 -5.59 -9.02
C GLU A 25 -8.96 -4.33 -9.20
N ARG A 26 -9.60 -3.15 -9.34
CA ARG A 26 -8.89 -1.89 -9.51
C ARG A 26 -8.04 -1.54 -8.28
N ILE A 27 -8.58 -1.68 -7.08
CA ILE A 27 -7.85 -1.46 -5.82
C ILE A 27 -6.64 -2.39 -5.75
N VAL A 28 -6.82 -3.68 -6.02
CA VAL A 28 -5.73 -4.66 -6.00
C VAL A 28 -4.65 -4.30 -7.03
N GLN A 29 -5.03 -3.90 -8.24
CA GLN A 29 -4.06 -3.49 -9.26
C GLN A 29 -3.25 -2.26 -8.84
N GLU A 30 -3.90 -1.27 -8.21
CA GLU A 30 -3.23 -0.06 -7.72
C GLU A 30 -2.27 -0.38 -6.57
N GLU A 31 -2.70 -1.16 -5.58
CA GLU A 31 -1.87 -1.58 -4.44
C GLU A 31 -0.66 -2.42 -4.89
N VAL A 32 -0.86 -3.32 -5.86
CA VAL A 32 0.25 -4.10 -6.45
C VAL A 32 1.21 -3.19 -7.22
N ALA A 33 0.70 -2.24 -7.98
CA ALA A 33 1.54 -1.28 -8.70
C ALA A 33 2.32 -0.38 -7.73
N ASP A 34 1.79 -0.12 -6.54
CA ASP A 34 2.49 0.65 -5.52
C ASP A 34 3.72 -0.10 -5.00
N LEU A 35 3.72 -1.45 -4.94
CA LEU A 35 4.85 -2.24 -4.46
C LEU A 35 6.17 -1.95 -5.20
N ASP A 36 6.10 -1.66 -6.50
CA ASP A 36 7.26 -1.38 -7.35
C ASP A 36 7.67 0.10 -7.36
N ARG A 37 6.89 0.98 -6.71
CA ARG A 37 7.23 2.41 -6.62
C ARG A 37 8.29 2.66 -5.56
N PRO A 38 9.01 3.80 -5.62
CA PRO A 38 9.90 4.18 -4.56
C PRO A 38 9.17 4.31 -3.22
N HIS A 39 9.78 3.86 -2.13
CA HIS A 39 9.20 3.88 -0.78
C HIS A 39 10.10 4.61 0.21
N LEU A 40 9.53 5.08 1.32
CA LEU A 40 10.24 5.60 2.47
C LEU A 40 10.01 4.71 3.69
N VAL A 41 11.02 4.67 4.57
CA VAL A 41 10.87 4.19 5.94
C VAL A 41 10.63 5.39 6.83
N MET A 42 9.59 5.31 7.65
CA MET A 42 9.24 6.27 8.68
C MET A 42 9.51 5.63 10.04
N SER A 43 10.32 6.30 10.85
CA SER A 43 10.64 5.87 12.21
C SER A 43 10.06 6.92 13.16
N ARG A 44 9.14 6.53 14.05
CA ARG A 44 8.48 7.43 15.00
C ARG A 44 8.80 7.04 16.42
N HIS A 45 9.32 8.00 17.19
CA HIS A 45 9.49 7.87 18.62
C HIS A 45 8.15 8.15 19.34
N VAL A 46 7.65 7.20 20.10
CA VAL A 46 6.33 7.18 20.74
C VAL A 46 6.25 8.23 21.85
N ALA A 47 7.30 8.37 22.66
CA ALA A 47 7.28 9.30 23.79
C ALA A 47 7.41 10.77 23.36
N THR A 48 8.17 11.06 22.29
CA THR A 48 8.41 12.44 21.84
C THR A 48 7.58 12.82 20.62
N GLY A 49 7.00 11.85 19.92
CA GLY A 49 6.31 12.04 18.64
C GLY A 49 7.24 12.35 17.47
N ILE A 50 8.56 12.45 17.69
CA ILE A 50 9.52 12.79 16.64
C ILE A 50 9.51 11.70 15.58
N THR A 51 9.35 12.12 14.33
CA THR A 51 9.37 11.23 13.17
C THR A 51 10.58 11.55 12.30
N SER A 52 11.35 10.53 11.97
CA SER A 52 12.43 10.58 10.99
C SER A 52 12.08 9.75 9.76
N TYR A 53 12.68 10.12 8.64
CA TYR A 53 12.42 9.51 7.33
C TYR A 53 13.74 9.02 6.73
N ARG A 54 13.72 7.88 6.06
CA ARG A 54 14.86 7.32 5.35
C ARG A 54 14.45 6.80 3.97
N GLY A 55 15.33 6.96 2.99
CA GLY A 55 15.10 6.61 1.59
C GLY A 55 15.28 7.80 0.63
N PRO A 56 14.74 7.72 -0.60
CA PRO A 56 13.85 6.67 -1.10
C PRO A 56 14.55 5.33 -1.34
N TYR A 57 13.83 4.25 -1.06
CA TYR A 57 14.16 2.89 -1.49
C TYR A 57 13.46 2.59 -2.81
N ARG A 58 14.05 1.72 -3.63
CA ARG A 58 13.57 1.49 -5.00
C ARG A 58 12.16 0.87 -5.07
N ASP A 59 11.81 0.02 -4.11
CA ASP A 59 10.58 -0.77 -4.04
C ASP A 59 10.17 -1.00 -2.57
N ALA A 60 8.96 -1.52 -2.35
CA ALA A 60 8.42 -1.81 -1.02
C ALA A 60 9.30 -2.78 -0.23
N LEU A 61 9.81 -3.81 -0.91
CA LEU A 61 10.61 -4.86 -0.28
C LEU A 61 11.92 -4.31 0.28
N ALA A 62 12.62 -3.49 -0.48
CA ALA A 62 13.85 -2.82 -0.06
C ALA A 62 13.63 -1.91 1.15
N ALA A 63 12.50 -1.18 1.17
CA ALA A 63 12.12 -0.38 2.33
C ALA A 63 11.81 -1.24 3.58
N VAL A 64 11.09 -2.35 3.41
CA VAL A 64 10.78 -3.27 4.52
C VAL A 64 12.04 -3.91 5.10
N VAL A 65 12.95 -4.36 4.24
CA VAL A 65 14.25 -4.92 4.68
C VAL A 65 15.02 -3.86 5.47
N ALA A 66 15.11 -2.63 4.97
CA ALA A 66 15.80 -1.56 5.68
C ALA A 66 15.13 -1.19 7.02
N ALA A 67 13.79 -1.17 7.09
CA ALA A 67 13.05 -0.96 8.33
C ALA A 67 13.33 -2.07 9.36
N GLN A 68 13.41 -3.33 8.91
CA GLN A 68 13.72 -4.46 9.78
C GLN A 68 15.16 -4.40 10.30
N GLU A 69 16.13 -4.04 9.45
CA GLU A 69 17.52 -3.83 9.86
C GLU A 69 17.63 -2.71 10.91
N GLU A 70 16.89 -1.61 10.72
CA GLU A 70 16.85 -0.49 11.68
C GLU A 70 16.23 -0.91 13.01
N GLN A 71 15.11 -1.64 12.97
CA GLN A 71 14.48 -2.19 14.17
C GLN A 71 15.45 -3.10 14.96
N ILE A 72 16.14 -4.02 14.28
CA ILE A 72 17.13 -4.90 14.90
C ILE A 72 18.30 -4.08 15.48
N ALA A 73 18.74 -3.03 14.79
CA ALA A 73 19.79 -2.15 15.29
C ALA A 73 19.34 -1.38 16.55
N SER A 74 18.12 -0.84 16.57
CA SER A 74 17.57 -0.13 17.74
C SER A 74 17.43 -1.04 18.95
N GLN A 75 17.01 -2.29 18.73
CA GLN A 75 16.95 -3.33 19.77
C GLN A 75 18.29 -3.60 20.43
N ARG A 76 19.35 -3.74 19.62
CA ARG A 76 20.70 -4.04 20.11
C ARG A 76 21.30 -2.91 20.96
N HIS A 77 20.88 -1.67 20.74
CA HIS A 77 21.37 -0.50 21.48
C HIS A 77 20.51 -0.12 22.69
N GLY A 78 19.49 -0.92 23.03
CA GLY A 78 18.59 -0.61 24.15
C GLY A 78 17.75 0.65 23.92
N GLN A 79 17.60 1.10 22.67
CA GLN A 79 16.77 2.26 22.29
C GLN A 79 15.31 1.86 22.00
N GLU A 80 14.90 0.67 22.47
CA GLU A 80 13.67 0.00 22.07
C GLU A 80 12.39 0.62 22.66
N GLU A 81 12.49 1.40 23.74
CA GLU A 81 11.30 1.95 24.39
C GLU A 81 10.66 3.05 23.55
N GLY A 82 9.82 2.61 22.63
CA GLY A 82 8.89 3.44 21.88
C GLY A 82 9.37 3.84 20.48
N MET A 83 10.06 3.00 19.71
CA MET A 83 10.21 3.27 18.28
C MET A 83 9.22 2.43 17.45
N VAL A 84 8.48 3.08 16.56
CA VAL A 84 7.58 2.45 15.59
C VAL A 84 8.11 2.71 14.19
N PHE A 85 8.23 1.65 13.39
CA PHE A 85 8.68 1.73 12.00
C PHE A 85 7.51 1.44 11.07
N SER A 86 7.34 2.25 10.03
CA SER A 86 6.35 2.03 8.97
C SER A 86 6.95 2.34 7.60
N VAL A 87 6.41 1.71 6.56
CA VAL A 87 6.84 1.89 5.17
C VAL A 87 5.69 2.51 4.38
N ALA A 88 5.98 3.48 3.52
CA ALA A 88 4.98 4.15 2.69
C ALA A 88 5.52 4.46 1.29
N PRO A 89 4.69 4.36 0.24
CA PRO A 89 5.08 4.75 -1.12
C PRO A 89 5.35 6.25 -1.17
N LEU A 90 6.38 6.64 -1.93
CA LEU A 90 6.72 8.02 -2.21
C LEU A 90 5.91 8.49 -3.42
N PHE A 91 4.87 9.27 -3.15
CA PHE A 91 4.16 9.98 -4.21
C PHE A 91 4.99 11.17 -4.67
N ALA A 92 5.53 11.11 -5.88
CA ALA A 92 6.08 12.29 -6.51
C ALA A 92 4.94 13.31 -6.69
N ALA A 93 4.95 14.39 -5.90
CA ALA A 93 4.20 15.58 -6.29
C ALA A 93 4.66 15.91 -7.71
N HIS A 94 3.74 15.97 -8.66
CA HIS A 94 4.06 16.50 -9.99
C HIS A 94 4.58 17.93 -9.78
N LEU A 95 5.90 18.09 -9.66
CA LEU A 95 6.55 19.36 -9.87
C LEU A 95 6.43 19.59 -11.36
N ASP A 96 5.34 20.29 -11.69
CA ASP A 96 4.99 20.79 -12.99
C ASP A 96 6.27 21.32 -13.65
N GLN A 97 6.67 20.73 -14.77
CA GLN A 97 7.81 21.18 -15.56
C GLN A 97 7.40 22.44 -16.35
N SER A 98 6.88 23.44 -15.64
CA SER A 98 6.71 24.80 -16.12
C SER A 98 8.02 25.57 -15.88
N SER A 99 9.14 24.99 -16.33
CA SER A 99 10.30 25.80 -16.68
C SER A 99 10.17 26.10 -18.16
N GLU A 100 9.24 26.99 -18.46
CA GLU A 100 9.18 27.69 -19.73
C GLU A 100 10.57 28.21 -20.07
N SER A 101 10.96 27.93 -21.30
CA SER A 101 12.03 28.62 -22.00
C SER A 101 11.89 30.13 -21.88
N GLY A 102 12.76 30.77 -21.11
CA GLY A 102 13.20 32.14 -21.36
C GLY A 102 14.70 32.08 -21.59
N GLY A 103 15.28 32.51 -22.70
CA GLY A 103 14.87 33.54 -23.66
C GLY A 103 16.14 34.30 -24.01
#